data_AF-A0A261CSY3-F1
#
_entry.id   AF-A0A261CSY3-F1
#
_cell.length_a   1.000
_cell.length_b   1.000
_cell.length_c   1.000
_cell.angle_alpha   90.00
_cell.angle_beta   90.00
_cell.angle_gamma   90.00
#
_symmetry.space_group_name_H-M   'P 1'
#
loop_
_entity.id
_entity.type
_entity.pdbx_description
1 polymer ?
#
loop_
_entity_poly.entity_id
_entity_poly.type
_entity_poly.pdbx_seq_one_letter_code
_entity_poly.pdbx_strand_id
1 'polypeptide(L)'
;MLTEDGGLDTTSEEYRKLSKAERRKRRRATPKYRNLHATRERIRVESFNMAFSQLRALLPTLPVEKKLSKIEILRFSIAYISFLDNLLR
;
A
#
# COMPACT_ATOMS: atom_id res chain seq x y z
N MET A 1 28.64 11.31 16.09
CA MET A 1 28.24 12.64 15.59
C MET A 1 27.39 12.41 14.34
N LEU A 2 26.06 12.41 14.45
CA LEU A 2 25.12 12.40 13.31
C LEU A 2 23.80 13.04 13.77
N THR A 3 23.68 14.34 13.60
CA THR A 3 22.43 15.09 13.70
C THR A 3 22.07 15.56 12.30
N GLU A 4 21.28 14.77 11.58
CA GLU A 4 20.65 15.20 10.33
C GLU A 4 19.18 14.75 10.33
N ASP A 5 18.35 15.46 11.09
CA ASP A 5 16.92 15.51 10.80
C ASP A 5 16.42 16.89 11.26
N GLY A 6 16.11 17.76 10.30
CA GLY A 6 15.65 19.13 10.53
C GLY A 6 14.26 19.16 11.17
N GLY A 7 14.20 18.90 12.47
CA GLY A 7 12.99 18.98 13.28
C GLY A 7 13.29 19.71 14.58
N LEU A 8 12.47 20.75 14.87
CA LEU A 8 12.47 21.59 16.07
C LEU A 8 13.23 20.96 17.25
N ASP A 9 14.43 21.49 17.52
CA ASP A 9 15.28 21.06 18.64
C ASP A 9 14.64 21.52 19.95
N THR A 10 13.62 20.78 20.36
CA THR A 10 12.94 20.97 21.64
C THR A 10 13.70 20.15 22.67
N THR A 11 14.20 20.82 23.69
CA THR A 11 15.03 20.21 24.74
C THR A 11 14.32 18.99 25.33
N SER A 12 15.10 17.97 25.72
CA SER A 12 14.58 16.71 26.29
C SER A 12 13.62 16.94 27.48
N GLU A 13 13.81 18.02 28.24
CA GLU A 13 12.94 18.45 29.32
C GLU A 13 11.57 18.98 28.84
N GLU A 14 11.54 19.78 27.77
CA GLU A 14 10.28 20.25 27.18
C GLU A 14 9.44 19.09 26.65
N TYR A 15 10.09 18.11 26.02
CA TYR A 15 9.40 16.92 25.50
C TYR A 15 8.73 16.10 26.62
N ARG A 16 9.33 16.08 27.82
CA ARG A 16 8.79 15.41 29.01
C ARG A 16 7.62 16.16 29.66
N LYS A 17 7.47 17.46 29.42
CA LYS A 17 6.33 18.26 29.91
C LYS A 17 5.09 18.17 29.00
N LEU A 18 5.26 17.72 27.76
CA LEU A 18 4.14 17.55 26.81
C LEU A 18 3.13 16.48 27.26
N SER A 19 1.86 16.73 26.95
CA SER A 19 0.78 15.76 27.00
C SER A 19 1.07 14.57 26.06
N LYS A 20 0.49 13.40 26.38
CA LYS A 20 0.55 12.20 25.54
C LYS A 20 0.08 12.48 24.10
N ALA A 21 -0.92 13.33 23.92
CA ALA A 21 -1.44 13.71 22.60
C ALA A 21 -0.42 14.52 21.79
N GLU A 22 0.25 15.47 22.43
CA GLU A 22 1.23 16.37 21.80
C GLU A 22 2.49 15.62 21.40
N ARG A 23 2.98 14.69 22.24
CA ARG A 23 4.10 13.81 21.88
C ARG A 23 3.79 12.94 20.67
N ARG A 24 2.56 12.40 20.58
CA ARG A 24 2.11 11.64 19.40
C ARG A 24 2.08 12.53 18.16
N LYS A 25 1.58 13.76 18.27
CA LYS A 25 1.56 14.74 17.16
C LYS A 25 2.98 15.06 16.68
N ARG A 26 3.90 15.42 17.58
CA ARG A 26 5.31 15.70 17.23
C ARG A 26 5.98 14.49 16.56
N ARG A 27 5.83 13.29 17.13
CA ARG A 27 6.39 12.06 16.53
C ARG A 27 5.88 11.84 15.11
N ARG A 28 4.58 12.01 14.87
CA ARG A 28 3.97 11.84 13.54
C ARG A 28 4.44 12.87 12.52
N ALA A 29 4.84 14.07 12.97
CA ALA A 29 5.38 15.11 12.10
C ALA A 29 6.82 14.83 11.63
N THR A 30 7.59 14.01 12.38
CA THR A 30 8.99 13.72 12.03
C THR A 30 9.11 13.07 10.65
N PRO A 31 10.11 13.47 9.84
CA PRO A 31 10.40 12.83 8.55
C PRO A 31 10.58 11.31 8.71
N LYS A 32 11.31 10.86 9.73
CA LYS A 32 11.48 9.44 10.06
C LYS A 32 10.16 8.67 10.18
N TYR A 33 9.18 9.21 10.92
CA TYR A 33 7.87 8.55 11.07
C TYR A 33 7.11 8.53 9.74
N ARG A 34 7.07 9.66 9.03
CA ARG A 34 6.37 9.78 7.74
C ARG A 34 6.96 8.83 6.70
N ASN A 35 8.28 8.76 6.59
CA ASN A 35 8.98 7.89 5.65
C ASN A 35 8.74 6.41 5.97
N LEU A 36 8.80 6.01 7.25
CA LEU A 36 8.48 4.65 7.66
C LEU A 36 7.05 4.25 7.30
N HIS A 37 6.08 5.16 7.54
CA HIS A 37 4.69 4.93 7.18
C HIS A 37 4.47 4.85 5.67
N ALA A 38 5.10 5.73 4.90
CA ALA A 38 5.05 5.71 3.44
C ALA A 38 5.64 4.41 2.87
N THR A 39 6.76 3.93 3.42
CA THR A 39 7.36 2.65 3.01
C THR A 39 6.47 1.46 3.31
N ARG A 40 5.86 1.42 4.50
CA ARG A 40 4.89 0.36 4.85
C ARG A 40 3.70 0.34 3.88
N GLU A 41 3.17 1.51 3.56
CA GLU A 41 2.04 1.61 2.63
C GLU A 41 2.44 1.19 1.21
N ARG A 42 3.65 1.55 0.75
CA ARG A 42 4.19 1.12 -0.54
C ARG A 42 4.27 -0.41 -0.64
N ILE A 43 4.81 -1.07 0.39
CA ILE A 43 4.90 -2.54 0.45
C ILE A 43 3.50 -3.17 0.42
N ARG A 44 2.54 -2.61 1.16
CA ARG A 44 1.14 -3.07 1.16
C ARG A 44 0.54 -3.00 -0.24
N VAL A 45 0.71 -1.88 -0.93
CA VAL A 45 0.20 -1.67 -2.30
C VAL A 45 0.91 -2.56 -3.31
N GLU A 46 2.22 -2.78 -3.16
CA GLU A 46 3.00 -3.69 -4.00
C GLU A 46 2.49 -5.14 -3.88
N SER A 47 2.30 -5.63 -2.65
CA SER A 47 1.73 -6.95 -2.39
C SER A 47 0.33 -7.10 -3.01
N PHE A 48 -0.52 -6.08 -2.87
CA PHE A 48 -1.83 -6.04 -3.50
C PHE A 48 -1.74 -6.09 -5.04
N ASN A 49 -0.84 -5.32 -5.63
CA ASN A 49 -0.66 -5.29 -7.08
C ASN A 49 -0.10 -6.61 -7.61
N MET A 50 0.78 -7.28 -6.86
CA MET A 50 1.29 -8.61 -7.20
C MET A 50 0.15 -9.64 -7.26
N ALA A 51 -0.76 -9.64 -6.29
CA ALA A 51 -1.95 -10.50 -6.33
C ALA A 51 -2.85 -10.20 -7.54
N PHE A 52 -3.02 -8.92 -7.90
CA PHE A 52 -3.76 -8.53 -9.11
C PHE A 52 -3.09 -9.00 -10.41
N SER A 53 -1.76 -8.96 -10.48
CA SER A 53 -0.99 -9.48 -11.62
C SER A 53 -1.13 -10.99 -11.76
N GLN A 54 -1.10 -11.73 -10.63
CA GLN A 54 -1.34 -13.17 -10.61
C GLN A 54 -2.76 -13.52 -11.10
N LEU A 55 -3.77 -12.80 -10.62
CA LEU A 55 -5.15 -12.98 -11.10
C LEU A 55 -5.27 -12.69 -12.60
N ARG A 56 -4.65 -11.61 -13.09
CA ARG A 56 -4.64 -11.27 -14.52
C ARG A 56 -4.01 -12.35 -15.39
N ALA A 57 -2.98 -13.04 -14.91
CA ALA A 57 -2.30 -14.09 -15.67
C ALA A 57 -3.18 -15.31 -15.93
N LEU A 58 -4.21 -15.53 -15.10
CA LEU A 58 -5.18 -16.62 -15.27
C LEU A 58 -6.30 -16.28 -16.28
N LEU A 59 -6.45 -15.01 -16.66
CA LEU A 59 -7.54 -14.57 -17.53
C LEU A 59 -7.19 -14.77 -19.01
N PRO A 60 -8.06 -15.41 -19.80
CA PRO A 60 -7.84 -15.58 -21.23
C PRO A 60 -8.06 -14.25 -21.97
N THR A 61 -7.02 -13.67 -22.57
CA THR A 61 -7.13 -12.45 -23.39
C THR A 61 -6.48 -12.61 -24.76
N LEU A 62 -7.08 -11.99 -25.78
CA LEU A 62 -6.48 -11.80 -27.10
C LEU A 62 -6.30 -10.29 -27.36
N PRO A 63 -5.07 -9.79 -27.59
CA PRO A 63 -3.78 -10.47 -27.37
C PRO A 63 -3.54 -10.79 -25.88
N VAL A 64 -2.65 -11.76 -25.61
CA VAL A 64 -2.31 -12.19 -24.22
C VAL A 64 -1.82 -11.01 -23.36
N GLU A 65 -1.15 -10.05 -24.01
CA GLU A 65 -0.57 -8.87 -23.39
C GLU A 65 -1.55 -7.70 -23.20
N LYS A 66 -2.85 -7.89 -23.48
CA LYS A 66 -3.85 -6.83 -23.33
C LYS A 66 -3.82 -6.25 -21.91
N LYS A 67 -3.55 -4.94 -21.77
CA LYS A 67 -3.61 -4.27 -20.48
C LYS A 67 -5.06 -4.17 -20.03
N LEU A 68 -5.36 -4.71 -18.85
CA LEU A 68 -6.67 -4.62 -18.21
C LEU A 68 -6.56 -3.74 -16.96
N SER A 69 -7.53 -2.87 -16.75
CA SER A 69 -7.70 -2.14 -15.49
C SER A 69 -8.12 -3.09 -14.36
N LYS A 70 -7.96 -2.65 -13.10
CA LYS A 70 -8.35 -3.44 -11.92
C LYS A 70 -9.83 -3.84 -11.95
N ILE A 71 -10.71 -2.94 -12.40
CA ILE A 71 -12.15 -3.24 -12.49
C ILE A 71 -12.45 -4.25 -13.60
N GLU A 72 -11.76 -4.17 -14.73
CA GLU A 72 -11.90 -5.15 -15.82
C GLU A 72 -11.41 -6.53 -15.37
N ILE A 73 -10.28 -6.62 -14.67
CA ILE A 73 -9.76 -7.88 -14.11
C ILE A 73 -10.82 -8.53 -13.22
N LEU A 74 -11.44 -7.78 -12.31
CA LEU A 74 -12.46 -8.32 -11.40
C LEU A 74 -13.70 -8.79 -12.16
N ARG A 75 -14.23 -7.97 -13.07
CA ARG A 75 -15.42 -8.32 -13.86
C ARG A 75 -15.18 -9.55 -14.74
N PHE A 76 -14.02 -9.62 -15.38
CA PHE A 76 -13.66 -10.74 -16.23
C PHE A 76 -13.42 -12.01 -15.39
N SER A 77 -12.78 -11.91 -14.23
CA SER A 77 -12.61 -13.05 -13.34
C SER A 77 -13.94 -13.69 -12.96
N ILE A 78 -14.93 -12.88 -12.58
CA ILE A 78 -16.29 -13.38 -12.26
C ILE A 78 -16.93 -14.05 -13.47
N ALA A 79 -16.89 -13.39 -14.64
CA ALA A 79 -17.45 -13.95 -15.87
C ALA A 79 -16.77 -15.26 -16.29
N TYR A 80 -15.44 -15.36 -16.10
CA TYR A 80 -14.67 -16.52 -16.48
C TYR A 80 -14.92 -17.71 -15.57
N ILE A 81 -15.03 -17.51 -14.25
CA ILE A 81 -15.46 -18.55 -13.32
C ILE A 81 -16.83 -19.10 -13.73
N SER A 82 -17.82 -18.22 -13.95
CA SER A 82 -19.17 -18.63 -14.40
C SER A 82 -19.14 -19.35 -15.75
N PHE A 83 -18.26 -18.97 -16.66
CA PHE A 83 -18.10 -19.66 -17.94
C PHE A 83 -17.58 -21.09 -17.75
N LEU A 84 -16.52 -21.26 -16.95
CA LEU A 84 -15.95 -22.58 -16.67
C LEU A 84 -16.95 -23.49 -15.93
N ASP A 85 -17.70 -22.95 -14.96
CA ASP A 85 -18.73 -23.69 -14.24
C ASP A 85 -19.84 -24.20 -15.17
N ASN A 86 -20.22 -23.41 -16.19
CA ASN A 86 -21.23 -23.84 -17.17
C ASN A 86 -20.67 -24.85 -18.18
N LEU A 87 -19.38 -24.77 -18.51
CA LEU A 87 -18.72 -25.69 -19.45
C LEU A 87 -18.52 -27.09 -18.86
N LEU A 88 -18.33 -27.18 -17.54
CA LEU A 88 -18.05 -28.44 -16.83
C LEU A 88 -19.30 -29.12 -16.27
N ARG A 89 -20.48 -28.52 -16.45
CA ARG A 89 -21.78 -29.14 -16.16
C ARG A 89 -22.23 -30.03 -17.31
#